data_AF-A0A7S0V6M2-F1
#
_entry.id   AF-A0A7S0V6M2-F1
#
_cell.length_a   1.000
_cell.length_b   1.000
_cell.length_c   1.000
_cell.angle_alpha   90.00
_cell.angle_beta   90.00
_cell.angle_gamma   90.00
#
_symmetry.space_group_name_H-M   'P 1'
#
loop_
_entity.id
_entity.type
_entity.pdbx_description
1 polymer ?
#
loop_
_entity_poly.entity_id
_entity_poly.type
_entity_poly.pdbx_seq_one_letter_code
_entity_poly.pdbx_strand_id
1 'polypeptide(L)'
;FRVGSIYQIMEGKRLCFAVHRDDEHTLSEIQRFPRLFFFSSDLQERYQAFCADFGPVNLSVVHRFCHFVHNKYTDPRLARRTMVYYTDAAPQVRTNSAFLLGAYMVLMHNVPADEAWRPFS
;
A
#
# COMPACT_ATOMS: atom_id res chain seq x y z
N PHE A 1 -11.52 5.58 0.48
CA PHE A 1 -11.12 4.63 -0.59
C PHE A 1 -12.27 3.77 -1.06
N ARG A 2 -12.66 3.89 -2.33
CA ARG A 2 -13.70 3.08 -2.98
C ARG A 2 -13.04 1.84 -3.61
N VAL A 3 -13.71 0.69 -3.51
CA VAL A 3 -13.28 -0.54 -4.16
C VAL A 3 -13.15 -0.32 -5.67
N GLY A 4 -12.05 -0.80 -6.26
CA GLY A 4 -11.76 -0.68 -7.71
C GLY A 4 -11.32 0.70 -8.18
N SER A 5 -11.13 1.66 -7.27
CA SER A 5 -10.52 2.95 -7.58
C SER A 5 -9.02 2.93 -7.25
N ILE A 6 -8.21 3.54 -8.11
CA ILE A 6 -6.75 3.64 -7.96
C ILE A 6 -6.39 5.07 -7.59
N TYR A 7 -5.69 5.23 -6.48
CA TYR A 7 -5.34 6.52 -5.89
C TYR A 7 -3.84 6.72 -5.96
N GLN A 8 -3.39 7.80 -6.61
CA GLN A 8 -1.98 8.17 -6.57
C GLN A 8 -1.66 8.74 -5.19
N ILE A 9 -0.67 8.15 -4.50
CA ILE A 9 -0.34 8.54 -3.12
C ILE A 9 0.88 9.46 -3.03
N MET A 10 1.63 9.61 -4.12
CA MET A 10 2.80 10.47 -4.17
C MET A 10 2.87 11.17 -5.52
N GLU A 11 2.84 12.50 -5.52
CA GLU A 11 2.94 13.29 -6.75
C GLU A 11 4.30 13.05 -7.44
N GLY A 12 4.28 12.92 -8.77
CA GLY A 12 5.48 12.63 -9.57
C GLY A 12 6.11 11.25 -9.36
N LYS A 13 5.54 10.38 -8.51
CA LYS A 13 6.04 9.02 -8.26
C LYS A 13 5.10 7.97 -8.85
N ARG A 14 5.66 6.79 -9.10
CA ARG A 14 4.99 5.64 -9.72
C ARG A 14 4.29 4.74 -8.70
N LEU A 15 3.78 5.29 -7.60
CA LEU A 15 3.19 4.50 -6.51
C LEU A 15 1.76 4.96 -6.22
N CYS A 16 0.85 3.98 -6.28
CA CYS A 16 -0.58 4.13 -6.07
C CYS A 16 -1.08 3.15 -5.02
N PHE A 17 -2.28 3.41 -4.52
CA PHE A 17 -3.01 2.60 -3.57
C PHE A 17 -4.40 2.24 -4.12
N ALA A 18 -4.85 1.01 -3.88
CA ALA A 18 -6.17 0.55 -4.29
C ALA A 18 -6.79 -0.38 -3.23
N VAL A 19 -8.11 -0.51 -3.27
CA VAL A 19 -8.85 -1.46 -2.43
C VAL A 19 -9.53 -2.47 -3.34
N HIS A 20 -9.24 -3.75 -3.12
CA HIS A 20 -9.86 -4.86 -3.83
C HIS A 20 -10.81 -5.62 -2.90
N ARG A 21 -11.85 -6.21 -3.47
CA ARG A 21 -12.88 -6.95 -2.72
C ARG A 21 -12.50 -8.41 -2.50
N ASP A 22 -11.90 -9.03 -3.50
CA ASP A 22 -11.57 -10.45 -3.57
C ASP A 22 -10.53 -10.70 -4.68
N ASP A 23 -10.11 -11.96 -4.83
CA ASP A 23 -9.13 -12.39 -5.82
C ASP A 23 -9.65 -12.25 -7.26
N GLU A 24 -10.94 -12.52 -7.50
CA GLU A 24 -11.55 -12.38 -8.83
C GLU A 24 -11.48 -10.93 -9.31
N HIS A 25 -11.83 -9.98 -8.44
CA HIS A 25 -11.69 -8.56 -8.72
C HIS A 25 -10.22 -8.18 -8.98
N THR A 26 -9.28 -8.70 -8.18
CA THR A 26 -7.85 -8.47 -8.41
C THR A 26 -7.39 -8.94 -9.78
N LEU A 27 -7.81 -10.14 -10.20
CA LEU A 27 -7.49 -10.68 -11.52
C LEU A 27 -8.09 -9.83 -12.64
N SER A 28 -9.34 -9.37 -12.48
CA SER A 28 -9.99 -8.48 -13.45
C SER A 28 -9.24 -7.16 -13.61
N GLU A 29 -8.77 -6.55 -12.52
CA GLU A 29 -8.02 -5.29 -12.55
C GLU A 29 -6.63 -5.46 -13.19
N ILE A 30 -5.95 -6.57 -12.93
CA ILE A 30 -4.68 -6.93 -13.59
C ILE A 30 -4.88 -7.06 -15.11
N GLN A 31 -5.96 -7.73 -15.55
CA GLN A 31 -6.28 -7.89 -16.97
C GLN A 31 -6.66 -6.56 -17.63
N ARG A 32 -7.44 -5.75 -16.91
CA ARG A 32 -7.91 -4.44 -17.38
C ARG A 32 -6.78 -3.43 -17.55
N PHE A 33 -5.75 -3.49 -16.69
CA PHE A 33 -4.68 -2.49 -16.66
C PHE A 33 -3.28 -3.12 -16.81
N PRO A 34 -2.90 -3.58 -18.03
CA PRO A 34 -1.66 -4.31 -18.25
C PRO A 34 -0.38 -3.50 -18.03
N ARG A 35 -0.47 -2.16 -17.94
CA ARG A 35 0.67 -1.26 -17.64
C ARG A 35 0.88 -1.07 -16.13
N LEU A 36 -0.10 -1.44 -15.31
CA LEU A 36 0.00 -1.39 -13.87
C LEU A 36 0.65 -2.68 -13.36
N PHE A 37 1.31 -2.57 -12.21
CA PHE A 37 1.85 -3.69 -11.48
C PHE A 37 1.16 -3.72 -10.12
N PHE A 38 0.20 -4.62 -9.97
CA PHE A 38 -0.53 -4.84 -8.72
C PHE A 38 0.28 -5.77 -7.81
N PHE A 39 0.37 -5.41 -6.53
CA PHE A 39 1.04 -6.21 -5.52
C PHE A 39 0.46 -5.89 -4.13
N SER A 40 0.56 -6.85 -3.22
CA SER A 40 0.16 -6.72 -1.82
C SER A 40 1.17 -7.45 -0.93
N SER A 41 1.02 -7.33 0.38
CA SER A 41 1.75 -8.13 1.37
C SER A 41 0.79 -8.62 2.44
N ASP A 42 1.26 -9.46 3.36
CA ASP A 42 0.54 -9.87 4.58
C ASP A 42 0.91 -8.99 5.80
N LEU A 43 1.79 -8.00 5.62
CA LEU A 43 2.41 -7.27 6.72
C LEU A 43 1.41 -6.44 7.53
N GLN A 44 0.38 -5.88 6.88
CA GLN A 44 -0.67 -5.11 7.54
C GLN A 44 -1.54 -5.94 8.51
N GLU A 45 -1.48 -7.27 8.43
CA GLU A 45 -2.26 -8.20 9.26
C GLU A 45 -1.45 -8.73 10.45
N ARG A 46 -0.14 -8.41 10.54
CA ARG A 46 0.75 -8.94 11.57
C ARG A 46 0.64 -8.23 12.92
N TYR A 47 -0.40 -7.44 13.14
CA TYR A 47 -0.68 -6.87 14.45
C TYR A 47 -1.19 -7.96 15.40
N GLN A 48 -0.69 -7.98 16.63
CA GLN A 48 -1.17 -8.88 17.69
C GLN A 48 -2.06 -8.08 18.62
N ALA A 49 -3.37 -8.32 18.54
CA ALA A 49 -4.37 -7.65 19.36
C ALA A 49 -4.32 -8.14 20.81
N PHE A 50 -4.39 -7.22 21.77
CA PHE A 50 -4.59 -7.56 23.18
C PHE A 50 -6.07 -7.65 23.55
N CYS A 51 -6.91 -6.86 22.87
CA CYS A 51 -8.35 -6.79 23.04
C CYS A 51 -9.01 -6.43 21.68
N ALA A 52 -9.71 -5.29 21.60
CA ALA A 52 -10.35 -4.79 20.39
C ALA A 52 -9.44 -3.88 19.54
N ASP A 53 -8.18 -3.69 19.94
CA ASP A 53 -7.14 -3.01 19.19
C ASP A 53 -6.75 -3.80 17.94
N PHE A 54 -6.44 -3.10 16.85
CA PHE A 54 -6.07 -3.71 15.58
C PHE A 54 -4.79 -3.12 14.96
N GLY A 55 -4.20 -2.11 15.59
CA GLY A 55 -3.06 -1.41 15.03
C GLY A 55 -2.67 -0.12 15.76
N PRO A 56 -1.70 0.62 15.19
CA PRO A 56 -0.94 0.24 14.01
C PRO A 56 0.07 -0.88 14.30
N VAL A 57 0.57 -1.52 13.25
CA VAL A 57 1.64 -2.52 13.35
C VAL A 57 2.92 -1.94 13.96
N ASN A 58 3.72 -2.78 14.61
CA ASN A 58 4.96 -2.36 15.26
C ASN A 58 6.08 -1.97 14.27
N LEU A 59 7.13 -1.31 14.78
CA LEU A 59 8.25 -0.80 13.99
C LEU A 59 9.00 -1.88 13.19
N SER A 60 9.05 -3.12 13.70
CA SER A 60 9.66 -4.24 12.98
C SER A 60 8.90 -4.56 11.68
N VAL A 61 7.56 -4.48 11.72
CA VAL A 61 6.71 -4.62 10.53
C VAL A 61 6.92 -3.43 9.58
N VAL A 62 6.99 -2.20 10.11
CA VAL A 62 7.25 -0.99 9.31
C VAL A 62 8.56 -1.10 8.53
N HIS A 63 9.65 -1.52 9.19
CA HIS A 63 10.94 -1.73 8.54
C HIS A 63 10.86 -2.77 7.41
N ARG A 64 10.24 -3.92 7.67
CA ARG A 64 10.03 -4.96 6.66
C ARG A 64 9.21 -4.46 5.47
N PHE A 65 8.16 -3.69 5.74
CA PHE A 65 7.31 -3.11 4.71
C PHE A 65 8.09 -2.13 3.83
N CYS A 66 8.90 -1.27 4.44
CA CYS A 66 9.72 -0.32 3.68
C CYS A 66 10.66 -1.03 2.71
N HIS A 67 11.37 -2.05 3.19
CA HIS A 67 12.25 -2.87 2.34
C HIS A 67 11.46 -3.61 1.24
N PHE A 68 10.30 -4.18 1.58
CA PHE A 68 9.42 -4.87 0.63
C PHE A 68 8.97 -3.97 -0.53
N VAL A 69 8.45 -2.77 -0.22
CA VAL A 69 8.00 -1.81 -1.24
C VAL A 69 9.20 -1.26 -2.01
N HIS A 70 10.28 -0.89 -1.32
CA HIS A 70 11.47 -0.31 -1.95
C HIS A 70 12.09 -1.27 -2.98
N ASN A 71 12.23 -2.55 -2.66
CA ASN A 71 12.80 -3.54 -3.58
C ASN A 71 11.99 -3.69 -4.86
N LYS A 72 10.66 -3.60 -4.79
CA LYS A 72 9.81 -3.60 -5.99
C LYS A 72 9.89 -2.27 -6.73
N TYR A 73 9.99 -1.16 -6.00
CA TYR A 73 10.09 0.18 -6.57
C TYR A 73 11.36 0.39 -7.39
N THR A 74 12.48 -0.17 -6.93
CA THR A 74 13.79 -0.06 -7.58
C THR A 74 14.10 -1.20 -8.56
N ASP A 75 13.22 -2.20 -8.69
CA ASP A 75 13.41 -3.30 -9.64
C ASP A 75 13.44 -2.78 -11.10
N PRO A 76 14.55 -2.96 -11.84
CA PRO A 76 14.68 -2.48 -13.22
C PRO A 76 13.61 -3.04 -14.16
N ARG A 77 13.09 -4.24 -13.89
CA ARG A 77 12.02 -4.88 -14.68
C ARG A 77 10.69 -4.14 -14.54
N LEU A 78 10.52 -3.40 -13.44
CA LEU A 78 9.31 -2.64 -13.11
C LEU A 78 9.46 -1.13 -13.34
N ALA A 79 10.62 -0.66 -13.82
CA ALA A 79 10.93 0.77 -13.94
C ALA A 79 9.92 1.57 -14.78
N ARG A 80 9.28 0.94 -15.77
CA ARG A 80 8.28 1.55 -16.66
C ARG A 80 6.82 1.29 -16.25
N ARG A 81 6.60 0.62 -15.12
CA ARG A 81 5.26 0.30 -14.62
C ARG A 81 4.86 1.21 -13.48
N THR A 82 3.58 1.55 -13.41
CA THR A 82 3.01 2.19 -12.22
C THR A 82 2.64 1.09 -11.24
N MET A 83 3.16 1.21 -10.03
CA MET A 83 2.98 0.25 -8.96
C MET A 83 1.72 0.57 -8.19
N VAL A 84 0.88 -0.44 -7.97
CA VAL A 84 -0.36 -0.33 -7.22
C VAL A 84 -0.29 -1.28 -6.04
N TYR A 85 -0.08 -0.72 -4.85
CA TYR A 85 -0.24 -1.49 -3.61
C TYR A 85 -1.74 -1.64 -3.37
N TYR A 86 -2.26 -2.86 -3.41
CA TYR A 86 -3.67 -3.10 -3.10
C TYR A 86 -3.83 -3.75 -1.73
N THR A 87 -5.01 -3.55 -1.13
CA THR A 87 -5.41 -4.11 0.14
C THR A 87 -6.87 -4.56 0.10
N ASP A 88 -7.28 -5.38 1.06
CA ASP A 88 -8.65 -5.84 1.19
C ASP A 88 -9.61 -4.75 1.70
N ALA A 89 -10.90 -5.00 1.53
CA ALA A 89 -11.94 -4.09 1.97
C ALA A 89 -12.14 -4.02 3.50
N ALA A 90 -11.55 -4.95 4.26
CA ALA A 90 -11.64 -4.98 5.72
C ALA A 90 -11.07 -3.69 6.34
N PRO A 91 -11.85 -2.96 7.18
CA PRO A 91 -11.41 -1.68 7.72
C PRO A 91 -10.06 -1.72 8.44
N GLN A 92 -9.82 -2.73 9.30
CA GLN A 92 -8.56 -2.84 10.03
C GLN A 92 -7.35 -3.06 9.11
N VAL A 93 -7.50 -3.92 8.09
CA VAL A 93 -6.45 -4.24 7.11
C VAL A 93 -6.13 -3.03 6.25
N ARG A 94 -7.18 -2.31 5.81
CA ARG A 94 -7.04 -1.07 5.03
C ARG A 94 -6.38 0.04 5.84
N THR A 95 -6.76 0.23 7.10
CA THR A 95 -6.14 1.23 7.99
C THR A 95 -4.67 0.95 8.20
N ASN A 96 -4.30 -0.30 8.50
CA ASN A 96 -2.89 -0.68 8.66
C ASN A 96 -2.09 -0.54 7.35
N SER A 97 -2.72 -0.82 6.20
CA SER A 97 -2.09 -0.63 4.88
C SER A 97 -1.83 0.85 4.56
N ALA A 98 -2.80 1.72 4.84
CA ALA A 98 -2.65 3.17 4.69
C ALA A 98 -1.54 3.71 5.61
N PHE A 99 -1.52 3.27 6.87
CA PHE A 99 -0.45 3.60 7.81
C PHE A 99 0.93 3.17 7.30
N LEU A 100 1.06 1.93 6.82
CA LEU A 100 2.33 1.40 6.31
C LEU A 100 2.83 2.17 5.08
N LEU A 101 1.94 2.52 4.14
CA LEU A 101 2.30 3.35 2.99
C LEU A 101 2.69 4.77 3.40
N GLY A 102 1.96 5.39 4.33
CA GLY A 102 2.32 6.70 4.88
C GLY A 102 3.70 6.67 5.56
N ALA A 103 3.98 5.64 6.36
CA ALA A 103 5.28 5.45 6.99
C ALA A 103 6.40 5.27 5.95
N TYR A 104 6.14 4.52 4.87
CA TYR A 104 7.08 4.39 3.75
C TYR A 104 7.38 5.74 3.06
N MET A 105 6.35 6.58 2.85
CA MET A 105 6.52 7.91 2.27
C MET A 105 7.43 8.80 3.13
N VAL A 106 7.19 8.81 4.44
CA VAL A 106 8.00 9.57 5.40
C VAL A 106 9.43 9.03 5.46
N LEU A 107 9.60 7.72 5.68
CA LEU A 107 10.91 7.12 5.97
C LEU A 107 11.80 6.97 4.73
N MET A 108 11.22 6.64 3.57
CA MET A 108 12.01 6.31 2.37
C MET A 108 12.06 7.45 1.35
N HIS A 109 11.13 8.40 1.41
CA HIS A 109 11.06 9.53 0.46
C HIS A 109 11.12 10.90 1.15
N ASN A 110 11.28 10.93 2.48
CA ASN A 110 11.37 12.17 3.27
C ASN A 110 10.17 13.12 3.04
N VAL A 111 8.99 12.54 2.77
CA VAL A 111 7.74 13.30 2.64
C VAL A 111 7.34 13.76 4.04
N PRO A 112 7.02 15.05 4.25
CA PRO A 112 6.51 15.54 5.53
C PRO A 112 5.25 14.78 5.97
N ALA A 113 5.12 14.51 7.26
CA ALA A 113 4.00 13.71 7.77
C ALA A 113 2.62 14.33 7.45
N ASP A 114 2.53 15.67 7.43
CA ASP A 114 1.34 16.46 7.10
C ASP A 114 0.96 16.44 5.61
N GLU A 115 1.89 16.04 4.74
CA GLU A 115 1.62 15.74 3.34
C GLU A 115 1.31 14.26 3.13
N ALA A 116 2.04 13.39 3.84
CA ALA A 116 1.95 11.94 3.66
C ALA A 116 0.56 11.35 3.99
N TRP A 117 -0.18 11.96 4.91
CA TRP A 117 -1.52 11.50 5.26
C TRP A 117 -2.61 11.95 4.28
N ARG A 118 -2.40 13.04 3.52
CA ARG A 118 -3.44 13.66 2.68
C ARG A 118 -4.07 12.71 1.66
N PRO A 119 -3.32 11.84 0.96
CA PRO A 119 -3.91 10.89 0.01
C PRO A 119 -4.83 9.85 0.66
N PHE A 120 -4.77 9.72 1.99
CA PHE A 120 -5.55 8.76 2.78
C PHE A 120 -6.73 9.38 3.53
N SER A 121 -6.98 10.67 3.30
CA SER A 121 -8.13 11.41 3.82
C SER A 121 -9.41 11.24 2.99
#